data_AF-A0A1U9KUQ9-F1
#
_entry.id   AF-A0A1U9KUQ9-F1
#
_cell.length_a   1.000
_cell.length_b   1.000
_cell.length_c   1.000
_cell.angle_alpha   90.00
_cell.angle_beta   90.00
_cell.angle_gamma   90.00
#
_symmetry.space_group_name_H-M   'P 1'
#
loop_
_entity.id
_entity.type
_entity.pdbx_description
1 polymer ?
#
loop_
_entity_poly.entity_id
_entity_poly.type
_entity_poly.pdbx_seq_one_letter_code
_entity_poly.pdbx_strand_id
1 'polypeptide(L)'
;MQGRSLSIQPVNQTKTWKAANEFEAMAINEMLQPMFETGEAGDDAPLGGGIGEKQFKPMLVNEIAKNMQQSGGLGLAHEIYNKMMAMQNRK
;
A
#
# COMPACT_ATOMS: atom_id res chain seq x y z
N MET A 1 -2.24 -14.69 42.41
CA MET A 1 -1.87 -14.80 40.97
C MET A 1 -2.62 -13.71 40.22
N GLN A 2 -1.98 -12.55 40.03
CA GLN A 2 -2.60 -11.41 39.35
C GLN A 2 -2.60 -11.67 37.85
N GLY A 3 -3.81 -11.66 37.27
CA GLY A 3 -4.02 -11.80 35.83
C GLY A 3 -3.27 -10.70 35.10
N ARG A 4 -2.30 -11.13 34.29
CA ARG A 4 -1.57 -10.28 33.36
C ARG A 4 -2.57 -9.83 32.29
N SER A 5 -3.28 -8.75 32.54
CA SER A 5 -4.03 -8.05 31.50
C SER A 5 -3.00 -7.62 30.46
N LEU A 6 -3.00 -8.27 29.30
CA LEU A 6 -2.36 -7.72 28.12
C LEU A 6 -3.09 -6.41 27.81
N SER A 7 -2.58 -5.32 28.35
CA SER A 7 -2.88 -3.99 27.85
C SER A 7 -2.40 -3.98 26.41
N ILE A 8 -3.31 -4.23 25.47
CA ILE A 8 -3.11 -3.85 24.07
C ILE A 8 -2.97 -2.33 24.11
N GLN A 9 -1.73 -1.85 24.28
CA GLN A 9 -1.45 -0.44 24.41
C GLN A 9 -1.93 0.24 23.12
N PRO A 10 -2.70 1.35 23.20
CA PRO A 10 -3.26 2.02 22.01
C PRO A 10 -2.17 2.42 21.00
N VAL A 11 -0.93 2.62 21.46
CA VAL A 11 0.22 2.94 20.63
C VAL A 11 0.61 1.84 19.64
N ASN A 12 0.26 0.57 19.89
CA ASN A 12 0.53 -0.54 18.97
C ASN A 12 -0.57 -0.68 17.91
N GLN A 13 -1.85 -0.50 18.30
CA GLN A 13 -2.97 -0.61 17.35
C GLN A 13 -2.87 0.43 16.23
N THR A 14 -2.59 1.69 16.56
CA THR A 14 -2.45 2.76 15.55
C THR A 14 -1.28 2.49 14.58
N LYS A 15 -0.17 1.94 15.07
CA LYS A 15 0.99 1.57 14.23
C LYS A 15 0.67 0.40 13.33
N THR A 16 0.03 -0.64 13.85
CA THR A 16 -0.40 -1.81 13.07
C THR A 16 -1.45 -1.43 12.03
N TRP A 17 -2.38 -0.52 12.37
CA TRP A 17 -3.33 0.02 11.41
C TRP A 17 -2.62 0.78 10.28
N LYS A 18 -1.71 1.68 10.62
CA LYS A 18 -0.90 2.41 9.61
C LYS A 18 -0.14 1.44 8.70
N ALA A 19 0.50 0.42 9.25
CA ALA A 19 1.21 -0.59 8.49
C ALA A 19 0.28 -1.40 7.57
N ALA A 20 -0.94 -1.70 8.00
CA ALA A 20 -1.94 -2.38 7.18
C ALA A 20 -2.40 -1.54 5.99
N ASN A 21 -2.60 -0.22 6.20
CA ASN A 21 -2.92 0.73 5.13
C ASN A 21 -1.75 0.86 4.14
N GLU A 22 -0.51 0.96 4.63
CA GLU A 22 0.69 1.01 3.78
C GLU A 22 0.88 -0.27 2.96
N PHE A 23 0.59 -1.43 3.54
CA PHE A 23 0.66 -2.70 2.83
C PHE A 23 -0.42 -2.80 1.72
N GLU A 24 -1.64 -2.33 2.01
CA GLU A 24 -2.68 -2.23 0.98
C GLU A 24 -2.25 -1.29 -0.16
N ALA A 25 -1.63 -0.15 0.14
CA ALA A 25 -1.09 0.74 -0.88
C ALA A 25 -0.01 0.07 -1.75
N MET A 26 0.87 -0.75 -1.15
CA MET A 26 1.85 -1.54 -1.91
C MET A 26 1.16 -2.57 -2.82
N ALA A 27 0.14 -3.26 -2.32
CA ALA A 27 -0.63 -4.21 -3.13
C ALA A 27 -1.31 -3.51 -4.31
N ILE A 28 -1.93 -2.34 -4.08
CA ILE A 28 -2.52 -1.52 -5.15
C ILE A 28 -1.44 -1.12 -6.16
N ASN A 29 -0.25 -0.68 -5.71
CA ASN A 29 0.85 -0.30 -6.59
C ASN A 29 1.28 -1.44 -7.52
N GLU A 30 1.41 -2.67 -7.01
CA GLU A 30 1.71 -3.86 -7.81
C GLU A 30 0.60 -4.15 -8.83
N MET A 31 -0.66 -3.99 -8.44
CA MET A 31 -1.80 -4.16 -9.35
C MET A 31 -1.86 -3.09 -10.45
N LEU A 32 -1.31 -1.90 -10.18
CA LEU A 32 -1.24 -0.81 -11.14
C LEU A 32 -0.08 -0.94 -12.13
N GLN A 33 0.97 -1.72 -11.82
CA GLN A 33 2.15 -1.86 -12.71
C GLN A 33 1.77 -2.20 -14.16
N PRO A 34 0.90 -3.18 -14.46
CA PRO A 34 0.58 -3.55 -15.84
C PRO A 34 -0.09 -2.41 -16.63
N MET A 35 -0.84 -1.53 -15.96
CA MET A 35 -1.46 -0.37 -16.60
C MET A 35 -0.42 0.64 -17.10
N PHE A 36 0.73 0.73 -16.41
CA PHE A 36 1.82 1.64 -16.76
C PHE A 36 2.92 1.00 -17.60
N GLU A 37 3.05 -0.33 -17.57
CA GLU A 37 3.92 -1.11 -18.47
C GLU A 37 3.34 -1.17 -19.90
N THR A 38 2.02 -1.31 -20.05
CA THR A 38 1.35 -1.39 -21.36
C THR A 38 1.27 -0.05 -22.10
N GLY A 39 1.57 1.06 -21.44
CA GLY A 39 1.70 2.39 -22.04
C GLY A 39 2.94 2.58 -22.92
N GLU A 40 3.78 1.54 -23.08
CA GLU A 40 4.88 1.51 -24.06
C GLU A 40 4.40 1.16 -25.49
N ALA A 41 3.10 1.05 -25.73
CA ALA A 41 2.52 1.05 -27.07
C ALA A 41 2.62 2.45 -27.70
N GLY A 42 3.85 2.87 -28.01
CA GLY A 42 4.12 4.09 -28.75
C GLY A 42 5.40 4.81 -28.32
N ASP A 43 6.55 4.13 -28.31
CA ASP A 43 7.85 4.83 -28.41
C ASP A 43 7.92 5.73 -29.69
N ASP A 44 6.96 5.60 -30.62
CA ASP A 44 6.76 6.46 -31.81
C ASP A 44 5.66 7.53 -31.65
N ALA A 45 5.01 7.68 -30.50
CA ALA A 45 3.99 8.71 -30.28
C ALA A 45 4.64 10.03 -29.79
N PRO A 46 4.37 11.20 -30.41
CA PRO A 46 4.89 12.50 -29.97
C PRO A 46 4.53 12.92 -28.53
N LEU A 47 3.66 12.15 -27.86
CA LEU A 47 3.18 12.33 -26.50
C LEU A 47 3.60 11.18 -25.57
N GLY A 48 4.42 10.23 -26.05
CA GLY A 48 5.01 9.16 -25.26
C GLY A 48 6.17 9.72 -24.45
N GLY A 49 5.89 10.05 -23.18
CA GLY A 49 6.80 10.71 -22.24
C GLY A 49 8.27 10.36 -22.42
N GLY A 50 9.09 11.38 -22.68
CA GLY A 50 10.53 11.23 -22.87
C GLY A 50 11.24 10.58 -21.67
N ILE A 51 12.55 10.32 -21.79
CA ILE A 51 13.39 9.65 -20.78
C ILE A 51 13.20 10.23 -19.36
N GLY A 52 12.96 11.54 -19.24
CA GLY A 52 12.68 12.20 -17.96
C GLY A 52 11.40 11.70 -17.29
N GLU A 53 10.31 11.51 -18.03
CA GLU A 53 9.04 11.03 -17.47
C GLU A 53 9.12 9.56 -17.06
N LYS A 54 9.85 8.73 -17.83
CA LYS A 54 10.09 7.31 -17.49
C LYS A 54 10.78 7.15 -16.13
N GLN A 55 11.68 8.08 -15.74
CA GLN A 55 12.35 8.04 -14.44
C GLN A 55 11.44 8.41 -13.25
N PHE A 56 10.48 9.32 -13.44
CA PHE A 56 9.55 9.74 -12.37
C PHE A 56 8.28 8.89 -12.32
N LYS A 57 7.99 8.10 -13.36
CA LYS A 57 6.80 7.24 -13.46
C LYS A 57 6.60 6.36 -12.21
N PRO A 58 7.59 5.63 -11.69
CA PRO A 58 7.39 4.79 -10.50
C PRO A 58 6.99 5.59 -9.26
N MET A 59 7.52 6.80 -9.10
CA MET A 59 7.16 7.70 -8.01
C MET A 59 5.71 8.17 -8.14
N LEU A 60 5.26 8.45 -9.37
CA LEU A 60 3.87 8.81 -9.65
C LEU A 60 2.91 7.66 -9.33
N VAL A 61 3.22 6.44 -9.79
CA VAL A 61 2.38 5.25 -9.53
C VAL A 61 2.27 4.97 -8.02
N ASN A 62 3.36 5.12 -7.29
CA ASN A 62 3.36 4.99 -5.83
C ASN A 62 2.41 5.99 -5.15
N GLU A 63 2.41 7.26 -5.57
CA GLU A 63 1.51 8.27 -5.00
C GLU A 63 0.05 8.04 -5.41
N ILE A 64 -0.20 7.58 -6.63
CA ILE A 64 -1.54 7.15 -7.07
C ILE A 64 -2.04 6.01 -6.18
N ALA A 65 -1.23 4.99 -5.94
CA ALA A 65 -1.59 3.86 -5.11
C ALA A 65 -1.92 4.27 -3.66
N LYS A 66 -1.12 5.17 -3.06
CA LYS A 66 -1.39 5.75 -1.74
C LYS A 66 -2.68 6.57 -1.73
N ASN A 67 -2.92 7.39 -2.74
CA ASN A 67 -4.12 8.21 -2.82
C ASN A 67 -5.38 7.35 -2.98
N MET A 68 -5.31 6.30 -3.80
CA MET A 68 -6.39 5.30 -3.93
C MET A 68 -6.67 4.61 -2.61
N GLN A 69 -5.63 4.20 -1.88
CA GLN A 69 -5.74 3.61 -0.55
C GLN A 69 -6.46 4.58 0.42
N GLN A 70 -6.03 5.84 0.46
CA GLN A 70 -6.63 6.87 1.33
C GLN A 70 -8.08 7.20 0.96
N SER A 71 -8.45 7.10 -0.32
CA SER A 71 -9.79 7.43 -0.82
C SER A 71 -10.80 6.30 -0.68
N GLY A 72 -10.41 5.17 -0.06
CA GLY A 72 -11.28 4.03 0.21
C GLY A 72 -10.61 2.67 -0.01
N GLY A 73 -9.51 2.63 -0.77
CA GLY A 73 -8.72 1.43 -1.01
C GLY A 73 -9.52 0.29 -1.66
N LEU A 74 -9.03 -0.93 -1.46
CA LEU A 74 -9.68 -2.16 -1.88
C LEU A 74 -10.38 -2.87 -0.72
N GLY A 75 -10.36 -2.28 0.48
CA GLY A 75 -10.89 -2.88 1.71
C GLY A 75 -9.97 -3.94 2.33
N LEU A 76 -8.74 -4.08 1.84
CA LEU A 76 -7.79 -5.10 2.30
C LEU A 76 -7.16 -4.74 3.65
N ALA A 77 -7.04 -3.45 3.98
CA ALA A 77 -6.39 -3.00 5.21
C ALA A 77 -7.01 -3.63 6.47
N HIS A 78 -8.32 -3.89 6.49
CA HIS A 78 -8.98 -4.51 7.65
C HIS A 78 -8.54 -5.96 7.87
N GLU A 79 -8.52 -6.77 6.81
CA GLU A 79 -8.05 -8.15 6.90
C GLU A 79 -6.55 -8.23 7.20
N ILE A 80 -5.74 -7.37 6.57
CA ILE A 80 -4.30 -7.28 6.84
C ILE A 80 -4.06 -6.92 8.31
N TYR A 81 -4.77 -5.92 8.84
CA TYR A 81 -4.69 -5.52 10.24
C TYR A 81 -5.00 -6.70 11.18
N ASN A 82 -6.10 -7.42 10.93
CA ASN A 82 -6.48 -8.57 11.74
C ASN A 82 -5.41 -9.67 11.72
N LYS A 83 -4.81 -9.95 10.56
CA LYS A 83 -3.69 -10.91 10.44
C LYS A 83 -2.45 -10.43 11.19
N MET A 84 -2.08 -9.15 11.06
CA MET A 84 -0.93 -8.57 11.75
C MET A 84 -1.10 -8.64 13.27
N MET A 85 -2.28 -8.30 13.79
CA MET A 85 -2.60 -8.42 15.21
C MET A 85 -2.55 -9.88 15.68
N ALA A 86 -3.08 -10.81 14.90
CA ALA A 86 -3.00 -12.24 15.21
C ALA A 86 -1.55 -12.74 15.26
N MET A 87 -0.67 -12.26 14.38
CA MET A 87 0.76 -12.58 14.41
C MET A 87 1.47 -11.99 15.63
N GLN A 88 1.13 -10.77 16.04
CA GLN A 88 1.68 -10.13 17.23
C GLN A 88 1.28 -10.86 18.52
N ASN A 89 0.05 -11.35 18.60
CA ASN A 89 -0.48 -12.07 19.76
C ASN A 89 0.04 -13.52 19.89
N ARG A 90 0.73 -14.04 18.87
CA ARG A 90 1.35 -15.39 18.90
C ARG A 90 2.78 -15.38 19.46
N LYS A 91 3.30 -14.23 19.89
CA LYS A 91 4.54 -14.13 20.66
C LYS A 91 4.25 -14.22 22.15
#